data_AF-J7KZA4-F1
#
_entry.id   AF-J7KZA4-F1
#
_cell.length_a   1.000
_cell.length_b   1.000
_cell.length_c   1.000
_cell.angle_alpha   90.00
_cell.angle_beta   90.00
_cell.angle_gamma   90.00
#
_symmetry.space_group_name_H-M   'P 1'
#
loop_
_entity.id
_entity.type
_entity.pdbx_description
1 polymer ?
#
loop_
_entity_poly.entity_id
_entity_poly.type
_entity_poly.pdbx_seq_one_letter_code
_entity_poly.pdbx_strand_id
1 'polypeptide(L)'
;MAGYGRTMAKAPSPPRPPRLERLKESVTRLNERFGRVRRGLSWTAIIVGGLGAAVALWPLATAVWDLLGFTTGQTWRVAAVGVCALVLATGVVGVNWKRTTPVRLVWLILVAWALAVGMVAGMTILAWLVLDSPQWKPPEALTPQNLDAIATRAFAIVAGLGGVALLVIAYRRQRSTENGEEREVSKLFTDTFDSASDKLGSEHAAVRLAGVHALARLADEAPEGREDLVQMVIDVLCAYLRMPYEPRPDEPSGKHDQSALPAAFPTTAVDLGRLRGIESDDQHEKQQEAKEERRRRVLEFEASQQVRHTITRIIGNRLREDTRWRGKDYDFTGVVFDGGDLAGAHFSGGRVSFDWAEFSSGKVFFSWAEFSGGLVSFFGAEFSGGLVSFDWAEFSGGLVTFAKAKFSDGEVLFDGTEFSGGTVLFSWAEFSGERMSFDRAEFSGGQVVFDNASGTCPKGLLEEMGRPRVVLPEQWRRASDGSGEEEASEMPTDVPDH
;
A
#
# COMPACT_ATOMS: atom_id res chain seq x y z
N MET A 1 -3.69 57.05 -6.06
CA MET A 1 -2.65 57.37 -5.07
C MET A 1 -2.84 56.47 -3.87
N ALA A 2 -1.79 55.71 -3.55
CA ALA A 2 -1.82 54.47 -2.78
C ALA A 2 -1.92 54.69 -1.26
N GLY A 3 -2.79 53.93 -0.60
CA GLY A 3 -2.84 53.77 0.85
C GLY A 3 -1.89 52.65 1.29
N TYR A 4 -0.99 52.97 2.22
CA TYR A 4 -0.03 52.08 2.85
C TYR A 4 -0.72 51.00 3.69
N GLY A 5 -0.66 49.74 3.25
CA GLY A 5 -0.97 48.55 4.04
C GLY A 5 0.31 47.93 4.60
N ARG A 6 0.58 48.16 5.88
CA ARG A 6 1.63 47.49 6.66
C ARG A 6 1.27 46.02 6.84
N THR A 7 1.92 45.12 6.09
CA THR A 7 1.91 43.68 6.38
C THR A 7 2.99 43.38 7.42
N MET A 8 2.58 42.98 8.62
CA MET A 8 3.50 42.45 9.62
C MET A 8 4.10 41.14 9.10
N ALA A 9 5.43 41.11 8.98
CA ALA A 9 6.19 39.89 8.74
C ALA A 9 6.00 38.92 9.91
N LYS A 10 5.45 37.74 9.62
CA LYS A 10 5.34 36.61 10.55
C LYS A 10 6.75 36.02 10.76
N ALA A 11 7.24 36.07 11.98
CA ALA A 11 8.54 35.52 12.37
C ALA A 11 8.66 34.01 12.06
N PRO A 12 9.86 33.51 11.70
CA PRO A 12 10.08 32.09 11.42
C PRO A 12 9.88 31.25 12.69
N SER A 13 9.09 30.18 12.56
CA SER A 13 8.86 29.20 13.63
C SER A 13 10.14 28.43 13.98
N PRO A 14 10.43 28.19 15.27
CA PRO A 14 11.64 27.46 15.68
C PRO A 14 11.57 25.97 15.30
N PRO A 15 12.73 25.29 15.15
CA PRO A 15 12.79 23.89 14.74
C PRO A 15 12.11 22.97 15.76
N ARG A 16 11.29 22.03 15.26
CA ARG A 16 10.60 21.01 16.07
C ARG A 16 11.63 20.04 16.66
N PRO A 17 11.63 19.77 17.98
CA PRO A 17 12.57 18.84 18.59
C PRO A 17 12.23 17.37 18.24
N PRO A 18 13.22 16.45 18.25
CA PRO A 18 13.09 15.04 17.87
C PRO A 18 12.43 14.21 19.00
N ARG A 19 11.28 14.68 19.51
CA ARG A 19 10.57 14.07 20.64
C ARG A 19 9.40 13.17 20.24
N LEU A 20 8.91 13.24 19.00
CA LEU A 20 7.70 12.50 18.59
C LEU A 20 7.94 11.01 18.35
N GLU A 21 9.12 10.60 17.85
CA GLU A 21 9.42 9.17 17.68
C GLU A 21 9.74 8.48 19.02
N ARG A 22 10.50 9.14 19.90
CA ARG A 22 10.69 8.63 21.27
C ARG A 22 9.38 8.58 22.04
N LEU A 23 8.44 9.51 21.81
CA LEU A 23 7.11 9.47 22.40
C LEU A 23 6.25 8.33 21.81
N LYS A 24 6.30 8.06 20.50
CA LYS A 24 5.56 6.93 19.89
C LYS A 24 6.08 5.57 20.37
N GLU A 25 7.40 5.40 20.48
CA GLU A 25 7.98 4.18 21.07
C GLU A 25 7.68 4.05 22.57
N SER A 26 7.72 5.15 23.32
CA SER A 26 7.39 5.08 24.74
C SER A 26 5.89 4.93 24.98
N VAL A 27 5.01 5.43 24.10
CA VAL A 27 3.55 5.21 24.13
C VAL A 27 3.19 3.79 23.72
N THR A 28 3.85 3.18 22.74
CA THR A 28 3.62 1.77 22.38
C THR A 28 4.14 0.82 23.46
N ARG A 29 5.33 1.06 24.03
CA ARG A 29 5.81 0.31 25.21
C ARG A 29 4.95 0.56 26.45
N LEU A 30 4.40 1.76 26.63
CA LEU A 30 3.40 2.03 27.67
C LEU A 30 2.13 1.23 27.39
N ASN A 31 1.61 1.22 26.17
CA ASN A 31 0.36 0.55 25.82
C ASN A 31 0.46 -0.98 25.94
N GLU A 32 1.63 -1.57 25.66
CA GLU A 32 1.90 -2.99 25.95
C GLU A 32 2.04 -3.30 27.44
N ARG A 33 2.65 -2.39 28.23
CA ARG A 33 2.67 -2.48 29.70
C ARG A 33 1.26 -2.31 30.28
N PHE A 34 0.48 -1.34 29.79
CA PHE A 34 -0.90 -1.08 30.20
C PHE A 34 -1.85 -2.18 29.74
N GLY A 35 -1.63 -2.83 28.59
CA GLY A 35 -2.39 -4.00 28.14
C GLY A 35 -2.11 -5.27 28.95
N ARG A 36 -0.90 -5.40 29.52
CA ARG A 36 -0.60 -6.42 30.54
C ARG A 36 -1.20 -6.07 31.91
N VAL A 37 -1.12 -4.80 32.31
CA VAL A 37 -1.70 -4.30 33.57
C VAL A 37 -3.23 -4.37 33.54
N ARG A 38 -3.91 -4.09 32.41
CA ARG A 38 -5.37 -4.18 32.24
C ARG A 38 -5.88 -5.62 32.31
N ARG A 39 -5.08 -6.59 31.85
CA ARG A 39 -5.33 -8.03 32.07
C ARG A 39 -5.05 -8.45 33.52
N GLY A 40 -4.08 -7.85 34.21
CA GLY A 40 -3.90 -8.05 35.64
C GLY A 40 -5.03 -7.46 36.49
N LEU A 41 -5.53 -6.27 36.10
CA LEU A 41 -6.56 -5.53 36.81
C LEU A 41 -7.94 -6.21 36.72
N SER A 42 -8.23 -6.92 35.62
CA SER A 42 -9.46 -7.71 35.52
C SER A 42 -9.45 -8.89 36.48
N TRP A 43 -8.29 -9.54 36.69
CA TRP A 43 -8.17 -10.64 37.64
C TRP A 43 -8.21 -10.16 39.10
N THR A 44 -7.60 -9.02 39.42
CA THR A 44 -7.71 -8.45 40.78
C THR A 44 -9.13 -7.99 41.08
N ALA A 45 -9.87 -7.42 40.12
CA ALA A 45 -11.27 -7.04 40.30
C ALA A 45 -12.18 -8.26 40.50
N ILE A 46 -11.91 -9.37 39.81
CA ILE A 46 -12.65 -10.64 40.01
C ILE A 46 -12.33 -11.25 41.39
N ILE A 47 -11.06 -11.22 41.82
CA ILE A 47 -10.66 -11.76 43.13
C ILE A 47 -11.20 -10.90 44.28
N VAL A 48 -11.09 -9.57 44.18
CA VAL A 48 -11.62 -8.63 45.20
C VAL A 48 -13.15 -8.63 45.22
N GLY A 49 -13.81 -8.74 44.06
CA GLY A 49 -15.26 -8.92 43.97
C GLY A 49 -15.74 -10.24 44.55
N GLY A 50 -15.00 -11.34 44.33
CA GLY A 50 -15.25 -12.64 44.94
C GLY A 50 -15.08 -12.63 46.46
N LEU A 51 -14.04 -11.97 46.97
CA LEU A 51 -13.79 -11.80 48.41
C LEU A 51 -14.86 -10.91 49.07
N GLY A 52 -15.27 -9.83 48.42
CA GLY A 52 -16.36 -8.96 48.90
C GLY A 52 -17.70 -9.69 48.96
N ALA A 53 -18.02 -10.52 47.96
CA ALA A 53 -19.22 -11.35 47.98
C ALA A 53 -19.17 -12.41 49.10
N ALA A 54 -18.02 -13.04 49.33
CA ALA A 54 -17.85 -14.01 50.41
C ALA A 54 -17.99 -13.39 51.81
N VAL A 55 -17.48 -12.18 52.02
CA VAL A 55 -17.64 -11.44 53.30
C VAL A 55 -19.07 -10.94 53.49
N ALA A 56 -19.73 -10.47 52.43
CA ALA A 56 -21.13 -10.03 52.48
C ALA A 56 -22.12 -11.18 52.71
N LEU A 57 -21.78 -12.40 52.26
CA LEU A 57 -22.58 -13.61 52.46
C LEU A 57 -22.27 -14.35 53.77
N TRP A 58 -21.20 -13.98 54.48
CA TRP A 58 -20.82 -14.59 55.75
C TRP A 58 -21.93 -14.56 56.83
N PRO A 59 -22.64 -13.44 57.05
CA PRO A 59 -23.74 -13.40 58.03
C PRO A 59 -24.94 -14.28 57.62
N LEU A 60 -25.15 -14.45 56.31
CA LEU A 60 -26.17 -15.33 55.75
C LEU A 60 -25.78 -16.79 55.92
N ALA A 61 -24.51 -17.12 55.78
CA ALA A 61 -23.97 -18.45 56.05
C ALA A 61 -24.09 -18.82 57.53
N THR A 62 -23.82 -17.89 58.46
CA THR A 62 -24.00 -18.12 59.90
C THR A 62 -25.48 -18.21 60.29
N ALA A 63 -26.35 -17.39 59.69
CA ALA A 63 -27.79 -17.49 59.94
C ALA A 63 -28.38 -18.83 59.46
N VAL A 64 -27.92 -19.34 58.32
CA VAL A 64 -28.27 -20.69 57.84
C VAL A 64 -27.67 -21.78 58.74
N TRP A 65 -26.47 -21.55 59.28
CA TRP A 65 -25.79 -22.45 60.22
C TRP A 65 -26.55 -22.61 61.54
N ASP A 66 -27.04 -21.51 62.10
CA ASP A 66 -27.83 -21.50 63.33
C ASP A 66 -29.25 -22.03 63.10
N LEU A 67 -29.84 -21.79 61.92
CA LEU A 67 -31.16 -22.32 61.54
C LEU A 67 -31.18 -23.85 61.41
N LEU A 68 -30.03 -24.47 61.09
CA LEU A 68 -29.91 -25.92 60.89
C LEU A 68 -29.58 -26.70 62.17
N GLY A 69 -29.36 -26.03 63.31
CA GLY A 69 -29.33 -26.66 64.64
C GLY A 69 -28.20 -27.68 64.87
N PHE A 70 -27.06 -27.54 64.19
CA PHE A 70 -25.97 -28.51 64.29
C PHE A 70 -25.24 -28.43 65.64
N THR A 71 -25.17 -29.56 66.35
CA THR A 71 -24.45 -29.70 67.62
C THR A 71 -22.93 -29.84 67.40
N THR A 72 -22.15 -29.42 68.39
CA THR A 72 -20.70 -29.18 68.37
C THR A 72 -19.81 -30.38 67.96
N GLY A 73 -20.37 -31.59 67.81
CA GLY A 73 -19.66 -32.81 67.38
C GLY A 73 -19.57 -33.03 65.86
N GLN A 74 -20.33 -32.28 65.05
CA GLN A 74 -20.49 -32.55 63.60
C GLN A 74 -19.71 -31.59 62.67
N THR A 75 -18.85 -30.75 63.25
CA THR A 75 -18.16 -29.62 62.59
C THR A 75 -17.09 -30.03 61.57
N TRP A 76 -16.34 -31.10 61.82
CA TRP A 76 -15.29 -31.57 60.89
C TRP A 76 -15.86 -32.16 59.59
N ARG A 77 -17.11 -32.63 59.62
CA ARG A 77 -17.76 -33.30 58.49
C ARG A 77 -18.27 -32.30 57.44
N VAL A 78 -18.81 -31.16 57.88
CA VAL A 78 -19.26 -30.08 56.97
C VAL A 78 -18.05 -29.36 56.36
N ALA A 79 -16.96 -29.20 57.12
CA ALA A 79 -15.70 -28.69 56.62
C ALA A 79 -15.10 -29.59 55.51
N ALA A 80 -15.19 -30.92 55.64
CA ALA A 80 -14.74 -31.86 54.62
C ALA A 80 -15.52 -31.74 53.30
N VAL A 81 -16.84 -31.49 53.36
CA VAL A 81 -17.68 -31.25 52.17
C VAL A 81 -17.32 -29.93 51.49
N GLY A 82 -17.06 -28.88 52.27
CA GLY A 82 -16.57 -27.59 51.75
C GLY A 82 -15.22 -27.72 51.04
N VAL A 83 -14.29 -28.51 51.59
CA VAL A 83 -12.97 -28.76 50.97
C VAL A 83 -13.08 -29.58 49.68
N CYS A 84 -13.93 -30.61 49.64
CA CYS A 84 -14.18 -31.37 48.41
C CYS A 84 -14.80 -30.52 47.29
N ALA A 85 -15.73 -29.60 47.61
CA ALA A 85 -16.29 -28.67 46.64
C ALA A 85 -15.24 -27.69 46.08
N LEU A 86 -14.29 -27.25 46.92
CA LEU A 86 -13.24 -26.32 46.55
C LEU A 86 -12.13 -26.98 45.69
N VAL A 87 -11.81 -28.25 45.95
CA VAL A 87 -10.90 -29.07 45.12
C VAL A 87 -11.51 -29.39 43.75
N LEU A 88 -12.83 -29.61 43.68
CA LEU A 88 -13.51 -29.84 42.40
C LEU A 88 -13.67 -28.54 41.58
N ALA A 89 -13.89 -27.39 42.23
CA ALA A 89 -13.94 -26.09 41.56
C ALA A 89 -12.58 -25.68 40.96
N THR A 90 -11.48 -26.05 41.60
CA THR A 90 -10.12 -25.79 41.08
C THR A 90 -9.75 -26.70 39.90
N GLY A 91 -10.33 -27.91 39.81
CA GLY A 91 -10.12 -28.82 38.66
C GLY A 91 -10.71 -28.31 37.33
N VAL A 92 -11.76 -27.47 37.36
CA VAL A 92 -12.44 -26.96 36.14
C VAL A 92 -11.68 -25.78 35.49
N VAL A 93 -10.81 -25.10 36.25
CA VAL A 93 -10.06 -23.92 35.77
C VAL A 93 -8.81 -24.31 34.95
N GLY A 94 -8.44 -25.60 34.90
CA GLY A 94 -7.24 -26.10 34.22
C GLY A 94 -7.36 -26.39 32.71
N VAL A 95 -8.46 -26.04 32.04
CA VAL A 95 -8.62 -26.31 30.60
C VAL A 95 -7.92 -25.21 29.79
N ASN A 96 -6.67 -25.52 29.45
CA ASN A 96 -5.71 -24.69 28.74
C ASN A 96 -6.27 -24.17 27.40
N TRP A 97 -6.29 -22.85 27.26
CA TRP A 97 -6.86 -22.12 26.13
C TRP A 97 -5.82 -22.06 25.00
N LYS A 98 -5.88 -22.98 24.04
CA LYS A 98 -5.25 -22.79 22.73
C LYS A 98 -6.25 -23.04 21.60
N ARG A 99 -6.35 -22.02 20.74
CA ARG A 99 -7.18 -21.86 19.54
C ARG A 99 -7.28 -23.15 18.72
N THR A 100 -8.49 -23.67 18.48
CA THR A 100 -8.88 -24.35 17.22
C THR A 100 -10.41 -24.53 17.10
N THR A 101 -10.95 -24.05 15.98
CA THR A 101 -12.18 -24.42 15.22
C THR A 101 -13.57 -24.52 15.90
N PRO A 102 -14.65 -24.06 15.24
CA PRO A 102 -15.96 -23.78 15.85
C PRO A 102 -16.77 -25.02 16.29
N VAL A 103 -16.40 -26.23 15.87
CA VAL A 103 -17.18 -27.45 16.13
C VAL A 103 -16.99 -27.97 17.57
N ARG A 104 -15.90 -27.60 18.27
CA ARG A 104 -15.66 -28.05 19.66
C ARG A 104 -16.31 -27.18 20.74
N LEU A 105 -16.75 -25.97 20.41
CA LEU A 105 -17.33 -25.06 21.42
C LEU A 105 -18.67 -25.59 21.95
N VAL A 106 -19.49 -26.19 21.08
CA VAL A 106 -20.76 -26.82 21.48
C VAL A 106 -20.51 -28.01 22.40
N TRP A 107 -19.52 -28.86 22.10
CA TRP A 107 -19.13 -29.98 22.95
C TRP A 107 -18.57 -29.52 24.31
N LEU A 108 -17.77 -28.45 24.35
CA LEU A 108 -17.27 -27.89 25.61
C LEU A 108 -18.41 -27.35 26.48
N ILE A 109 -19.40 -26.70 25.88
CA ILE A 109 -20.60 -26.23 26.59
C ILE A 109 -21.41 -27.41 27.13
N LEU A 110 -21.62 -28.45 26.33
CA LEU A 110 -22.35 -29.66 26.76
C LEU A 110 -21.63 -30.39 27.89
N VAL A 111 -20.31 -30.53 27.83
CA VAL A 111 -19.50 -31.15 28.90
C VAL A 111 -19.54 -30.31 30.17
N ALA A 112 -19.46 -28.98 30.07
CA ALA A 112 -19.59 -28.09 31.23
C ALA A 112 -20.96 -28.22 31.90
N TRP A 113 -22.05 -28.28 31.12
CA TRP A 113 -23.39 -28.51 31.65
C TRP A 113 -23.55 -29.90 32.29
N ALA A 114 -23.01 -30.95 31.66
CA ALA A 114 -23.05 -32.31 32.21
C ALA A 114 -22.29 -32.40 33.55
N LEU A 115 -21.13 -31.74 33.66
CA LEU A 115 -20.37 -31.65 34.91
C LEU A 115 -21.12 -30.87 35.98
N ALA A 116 -21.73 -29.74 35.64
CA ALA A 116 -22.52 -28.95 36.59
C ALA A 116 -23.72 -29.74 37.12
N VAL A 117 -24.49 -30.40 36.24
CA VAL A 117 -25.62 -31.24 36.64
C VAL A 117 -25.15 -32.42 37.50
N GLY A 118 -24.06 -33.08 37.12
CA GLY A 118 -23.46 -34.16 37.90
C GLY A 118 -23.02 -33.71 39.29
N MET A 119 -22.46 -32.50 39.40
CA MET A 119 -22.04 -31.93 40.68
C MET A 119 -23.23 -31.63 41.60
N VAL A 120 -24.31 -31.06 41.06
CA VAL A 120 -25.55 -30.82 41.83
C VAL A 120 -26.16 -32.14 42.30
N ALA A 121 -26.24 -33.15 41.43
CA ALA A 121 -26.73 -34.48 41.79
C ALA A 121 -25.84 -35.17 42.85
N GLY A 122 -24.53 -35.03 42.72
CA GLY A 122 -23.58 -35.56 43.72
C GLY A 122 -23.74 -34.86 45.07
N MET A 123 -23.90 -33.54 45.09
CA MET A 123 -24.13 -32.77 46.31
C MET A 123 -25.45 -33.13 46.99
N THR A 124 -26.53 -33.35 46.24
CA THR A 124 -27.82 -33.76 46.81
C THR A 124 -27.77 -35.17 47.37
N ILE A 125 -27.13 -36.12 46.69
CA ILE A 125 -26.92 -37.49 47.19
C ILE A 125 -26.05 -37.48 48.46
N LEU A 126 -24.96 -36.70 48.45
CA LEU A 126 -24.08 -36.57 49.60
C LEU A 126 -24.80 -35.93 50.80
N ALA A 127 -25.59 -34.88 50.58
CA ALA A 127 -26.41 -34.29 51.64
C ALA A 127 -27.43 -35.30 52.20
N TRP A 128 -28.03 -36.12 51.34
CA TRP A 128 -28.98 -37.15 51.74
C TRP A 128 -28.34 -38.25 52.61
N LEU A 129 -27.10 -38.65 52.27
CA LEU A 129 -26.31 -39.60 53.05
C LEU A 129 -25.77 -39.00 54.36
N VAL A 130 -25.41 -37.71 54.37
CA VAL A 130 -24.83 -37.02 55.54
C VAL A 130 -25.89 -36.63 56.58
N LEU A 131 -27.13 -36.38 56.15
CA LEU A 131 -28.27 -36.04 57.01
C LEU A 131 -29.02 -37.26 57.55
N ASP A 132 -28.43 -38.46 57.47
CA ASP A 132 -28.94 -39.70 58.04
C ASP A 132 -30.35 -40.08 57.54
N SER A 133 -30.57 -39.97 56.22
CA SER A 133 -31.82 -40.31 55.54
C SER A 133 -33.05 -39.64 56.17
N PRO A 134 -33.23 -38.32 55.98
CA PRO A 134 -34.35 -37.59 56.57
C PRO A 134 -35.65 -38.24 56.12
N GLN A 135 -36.42 -38.78 57.07
CA GLN A 135 -37.73 -39.34 56.80
C GLN A 135 -38.58 -38.24 56.18
N TRP A 136 -38.93 -38.40 54.90
CA TRP A 136 -39.83 -37.50 54.19
C TRP A 136 -41.18 -37.55 54.93
N LYS A 137 -41.39 -36.59 55.83
CA LYS A 137 -42.68 -36.31 56.45
C LYS A 137 -43.35 -35.26 55.56
N PRO A 138 -44.18 -35.67 54.58
CA PRO A 138 -44.93 -34.70 53.82
C PRO A 138 -45.77 -33.88 54.81
N PRO A 139 -45.73 -32.54 54.74
CA PRO A 139 -46.53 -31.71 55.64
C PRO A 139 -48.02 -32.05 55.44
N GLU A 140 -48.71 -32.40 56.51
CA GLU A 140 -50.13 -32.79 56.51
C GLU A 140 -51.07 -31.67 56.00
N ALA A 141 -50.57 -30.44 55.86
CA ALA A 141 -51.23 -29.38 55.13
C ALA A 141 -50.21 -28.44 54.46
N LEU A 142 -50.34 -28.24 53.15
CA LEU A 142 -49.67 -27.16 52.43
C LEU A 142 -50.37 -25.84 52.83
N THR A 143 -49.79 -25.09 53.77
CA THR A 143 -50.25 -23.73 54.06
C THR A 143 -49.98 -22.82 52.85
N PRO A 144 -50.91 -21.91 52.49
CA PRO A 144 -50.76 -21.02 51.33
C PRO A 144 -49.43 -20.23 51.29
N GLN A 145 -48.88 -19.90 52.46
CA GLN A 145 -47.60 -19.20 52.60
C GLN A 145 -46.39 -19.99 52.07
N ASN A 146 -46.40 -21.32 52.17
CA ASN A 146 -45.30 -22.15 51.67
C ASN A 146 -45.31 -22.26 50.15
N LEU A 147 -46.50 -22.23 49.53
CA LEU A 147 -46.65 -22.21 48.07
C LEU A 147 -46.17 -20.88 47.48
N ASP A 148 -46.46 -19.76 48.15
CA ASP A 148 -46.04 -18.43 47.70
C ASP A 148 -44.52 -18.25 47.76
N ALA A 149 -43.87 -18.79 48.81
CA ALA A 149 -42.41 -18.79 48.94
C ALA A 149 -41.71 -19.65 47.87
N ILE A 150 -42.29 -20.82 47.53
CA ILE A 150 -41.75 -21.70 46.48
C ILE A 150 -41.94 -21.05 45.10
N ALA A 151 -43.12 -20.51 44.83
CA ALA A 151 -43.43 -19.83 43.58
C ALA A 151 -42.50 -18.62 43.37
N THR A 152 -42.34 -17.78 44.39
CA THR A 152 -41.46 -16.60 44.32
C THR A 152 -40.01 -16.96 43.96
N ARG A 153 -39.47 -18.02 44.57
CA ARG A 153 -38.11 -18.48 44.26
C ARG A 153 -38.01 -19.08 42.85
N ALA A 154 -39.00 -19.86 42.42
CA ALA A 154 -39.04 -20.41 41.08
C ALA A 154 -39.10 -19.29 40.02
N PHE A 155 -39.93 -18.26 40.23
CA PHE A 155 -40.00 -17.09 39.35
C PHE A 155 -38.68 -16.32 39.30
N ALA A 156 -37.99 -16.13 40.44
CA ALA A 156 -36.70 -15.46 40.47
C ALA A 156 -35.61 -16.19 39.67
N ILE A 157 -35.58 -17.53 39.74
CA ILE A 157 -34.63 -18.35 38.98
C ILE A 157 -34.91 -18.27 37.47
N VAL A 158 -36.18 -18.41 37.07
CA VAL A 158 -36.57 -18.32 35.65
C VAL A 158 -36.30 -16.92 35.10
N ALA A 159 -36.61 -15.87 35.85
CA ALA A 159 -36.31 -14.49 35.48
C ALA A 159 -34.80 -14.24 35.35
N GLY A 160 -34.00 -14.78 36.28
CA GLY A 160 -32.54 -14.69 36.23
C GLY A 160 -31.95 -15.38 34.99
N LEU A 161 -32.39 -16.59 34.68
CA LEU A 161 -31.96 -17.33 33.49
C LEU A 161 -32.41 -16.62 32.20
N GLY A 162 -33.64 -16.10 32.17
CA GLY A 162 -34.15 -15.29 31.06
C GLY A 162 -33.33 -14.02 30.83
N GLY A 163 -32.95 -13.31 31.90
CA GLY A 163 -32.10 -12.12 31.83
C GLY A 163 -30.71 -12.40 31.26
N VAL A 164 -30.07 -13.50 31.69
CA VAL A 164 -28.77 -13.94 31.15
C VAL A 164 -28.88 -14.31 29.67
N ALA A 165 -29.93 -15.03 29.27
CA ALA A 165 -30.15 -15.38 27.86
C ALA A 165 -30.32 -14.12 26.98
N LEU A 166 -31.10 -13.14 27.44
CA LEU A 166 -31.26 -11.86 26.75
C LEU A 166 -29.94 -11.09 26.63
N LEU A 167 -29.13 -11.05 27.70
CA LEU A 167 -27.80 -10.41 27.66
C LEU A 167 -26.88 -11.09 26.64
N VAL A 168 -26.87 -12.42 26.58
CA VAL A 168 -26.06 -13.18 25.61
C VAL A 168 -26.55 -12.95 24.18
N ILE A 169 -27.86 -12.91 23.95
CA ILE A 169 -28.44 -12.61 22.63
C ILE A 169 -28.07 -11.18 22.21
N ALA A 170 -28.22 -10.20 23.10
CA ALA A 170 -27.86 -8.82 22.84
C ALA A 170 -26.36 -8.68 22.52
N TYR A 171 -25.49 -9.31 23.31
CA TYR A 171 -24.05 -9.32 23.07
C TYR A 171 -23.67 -10.01 21.74
N ARG A 172 -24.29 -11.16 21.43
CA ARG A 172 -24.07 -11.84 20.15
C ARG A 172 -24.54 -11.00 18.98
N ARG A 173 -25.69 -10.35 19.11
CA ARG A 173 -26.26 -9.47 18.09
C ARG A 173 -25.34 -8.29 17.84
N GLN A 174 -24.89 -7.60 18.89
CA GLN A 174 -23.93 -6.50 18.79
C GLN A 174 -22.64 -6.93 18.09
N ARG A 175 -22.08 -8.09 18.45
CA ARG A 175 -20.83 -8.56 17.82
C ARG A 175 -21.01 -8.99 16.36
N SER A 176 -22.20 -9.44 15.99
CA SER A 176 -22.51 -9.79 14.60
C SER A 176 -22.75 -8.56 13.72
N THR A 177 -23.30 -7.48 14.27
CA THR A 177 -23.50 -6.23 13.53
C THR A 177 -22.17 -5.50 13.32
N GLU A 178 -21.32 -5.43 14.35
CA GLU A 178 -19.97 -4.83 14.26
C GLU A 178 -19.11 -5.54 13.18
N ASN A 179 -19.11 -6.88 13.16
CA ASN A 179 -18.39 -7.64 12.12
C ASN A 179 -19.10 -7.64 10.75
N GLY A 180 -20.38 -7.25 10.69
CA GLY A 180 -21.15 -7.17 9.46
C GLY A 180 -20.75 -5.96 8.63
N GLU A 181 -20.63 -4.81 9.29
CA GLU A 181 -20.29 -3.52 8.67
C GLU A 181 -18.92 -3.55 7.98
N GLU A 182 -17.87 -4.09 8.63
CA GLU A 182 -16.54 -4.20 8.01
C GLU A 182 -16.53 -5.07 6.74
N ARG A 183 -17.35 -6.12 6.71
CA ARG A 183 -17.50 -7.00 5.54
C ARG A 183 -18.24 -6.30 4.42
N GLU A 184 -19.27 -5.52 4.73
CA GLU A 184 -20.01 -4.75 3.73
C GLU A 184 -19.13 -3.69 3.09
N VAL A 185 -18.35 -2.94 3.87
CA VAL A 185 -17.38 -1.97 3.33
C VAL A 185 -16.36 -2.64 2.41
N SER A 186 -15.82 -3.79 2.83
CA SER A 186 -14.85 -4.54 2.00
C SER A 186 -15.46 -5.06 0.71
N LYS A 187 -16.73 -5.52 0.74
CA LYS A 187 -17.47 -5.96 -0.45
C LYS A 187 -17.76 -4.80 -1.39
N LEU A 188 -18.28 -3.69 -0.87
CA LEU A 188 -18.57 -2.49 -1.66
C LEU A 188 -17.32 -1.96 -2.35
N PHE A 189 -16.17 -1.98 -1.67
CA PHE A 189 -14.90 -1.63 -2.28
C PHE A 189 -14.54 -2.56 -3.44
N THR A 190 -14.64 -3.88 -3.22
CA THR A 190 -14.32 -4.90 -4.23
C THR A 190 -15.25 -4.77 -5.44
N ASP A 191 -16.57 -4.65 -5.22
CA ASP A 191 -17.56 -4.51 -6.29
C ASP A 191 -17.33 -3.22 -7.12
N THR A 192 -16.96 -2.12 -6.44
CA THR A 192 -16.64 -0.85 -7.12
C THR A 192 -15.33 -0.94 -7.89
N PHE A 193 -14.33 -1.62 -7.33
CA PHE A 193 -13.05 -1.88 -7.98
C PHE A 193 -13.24 -2.70 -9.26
N ASP A 194 -14.00 -3.80 -9.19
CA ASP A 194 -14.29 -4.66 -10.33
C ASP A 194 -15.03 -3.87 -11.42
N SER A 195 -16.08 -3.11 -11.05
CA SER A 195 -16.83 -2.28 -12.00
C SER A 195 -15.96 -1.19 -12.66
N ALA A 196 -15.03 -0.59 -11.92
CA ALA A 196 -14.13 0.42 -12.46
C ALA A 196 -13.05 -0.18 -13.37
N SER A 197 -12.55 -1.37 -13.03
CA SER A 197 -11.60 -2.13 -13.83
C SER A 197 -12.21 -2.62 -15.14
N ASP A 198 -13.46 -3.10 -15.13
CA ASP A 198 -14.22 -3.45 -16.33
C ASP A 198 -14.36 -2.26 -17.29
N LYS A 199 -14.62 -1.06 -16.75
CA LYS A 199 -14.68 0.17 -17.55
C LYS A 199 -13.32 0.51 -18.16
N LEU A 200 -12.23 0.34 -17.41
CA LEU A 200 -10.87 0.57 -17.90
C LEU A 200 -10.50 -0.38 -19.05
N GLY A 201 -11.04 -1.60 -19.06
CA GLY A 201 -10.87 -2.59 -20.13
C GLY A 201 -11.78 -2.39 -21.35
N SER A 202 -12.57 -1.32 -21.43
CA SER A 202 -13.49 -1.11 -22.55
C SER A 202 -12.78 -0.73 -23.85
N GLU A 203 -13.28 -1.20 -24.99
CA GLU A 203 -12.89 -0.75 -26.34
C GLU A 203 -13.09 0.76 -26.55
N HIS A 204 -14.02 1.37 -25.83
CA HIS A 204 -14.34 2.79 -25.95
C HIS A 204 -13.54 3.65 -24.97
N ALA A 205 -12.74 4.57 -25.51
CA ALA A 205 -11.86 5.43 -24.72
C ALA A 205 -12.58 6.28 -23.68
N ALA A 206 -13.78 6.79 -23.98
CA ALA A 206 -14.59 7.54 -23.03
C ALA A 206 -14.97 6.69 -21.79
N VAL A 207 -15.26 5.40 -21.98
CA VAL A 207 -15.56 4.47 -20.89
C VAL A 207 -14.29 4.17 -20.10
N ARG A 208 -13.13 4.00 -20.77
CA ARG A 208 -11.84 3.85 -20.11
C ARG A 208 -11.50 5.05 -19.23
N LEU A 209 -11.68 6.27 -19.73
CA LEU A 209 -11.47 7.51 -18.96
C LEU A 209 -12.38 7.56 -17.72
N ALA A 210 -13.64 7.15 -17.84
CA ALA A 210 -14.54 7.04 -16.69
C ALA A 210 -14.05 5.98 -15.68
N GLY A 211 -13.51 4.85 -16.16
CA GLY A 211 -12.86 3.82 -15.35
C GLY A 211 -11.66 4.36 -14.57
N VAL A 212 -10.75 5.07 -15.25
CA VAL A 212 -9.58 5.71 -14.62
C VAL A 212 -9.99 6.65 -13.49
N HIS A 213 -10.97 7.53 -13.73
CA HIS A 213 -11.46 8.45 -12.70
C HIS A 213 -12.16 7.75 -11.54
N ALA A 214 -12.91 6.67 -11.82
CA ALA A 214 -13.55 5.86 -10.79
C ALA A 214 -12.52 5.15 -9.90
N LEU A 215 -11.49 4.55 -10.49
CA LEU A 215 -10.36 3.95 -9.77
C LEU A 215 -9.64 4.99 -8.92
N ALA A 216 -9.31 6.15 -9.49
CA ALA A 216 -8.62 7.21 -8.78
C ALA A 216 -9.41 7.74 -7.57
N ARG A 217 -10.74 7.79 -7.68
CA ARG A 217 -11.63 8.15 -6.56
C ARG A 217 -11.72 7.02 -5.54
N LEU A 218 -11.78 5.77 -5.98
CA LEU A 218 -11.83 4.61 -5.09
C LEU A 218 -10.59 4.51 -4.20
N ALA A 219 -9.40 4.80 -4.74
CA ALA A 219 -8.16 4.90 -3.96
C ALA A 219 -8.23 6.01 -2.88
N ASP A 220 -8.85 7.15 -3.19
CA ASP A 220 -9.05 8.22 -2.21
C ASP A 220 -10.06 7.88 -1.13
N GLU A 221 -11.04 7.04 -1.45
CA GLU A 221 -12.10 6.61 -0.52
C GLU A 221 -11.78 5.29 0.20
N ALA A 222 -10.60 4.68 -0.06
CA ALA A 222 -10.19 3.44 0.59
C ALA A 222 -10.25 3.56 2.14
N PRO A 223 -10.66 2.49 2.86
CA PRO A 223 -10.73 2.50 4.33
C PRO A 223 -9.40 2.85 4.99
N GLU A 224 -9.45 3.56 6.13
CA GLU A 224 -8.25 3.88 6.90
C GLU A 224 -7.51 2.61 7.34
N GLY A 225 -6.18 2.64 7.26
CA GLY A 225 -5.31 1.49 7.59
C GLY A 225 -5.24 0.41 6.50
N ARG A 226 -5.94 0.57 5.37
CA ARG A 226 -5.90 -0.33 4.21
C ARG A 226 -5.11 0.27 3.06
N GLU A 227 -3.86 0.60 3.37
CA GLU A 227 -2.89 1.16 2.43
C GLU A 227 -2.58 0.21 1.25
N ASP A 228 -2.84 -1.09 1.44
CA ASP A 228 -2.77 -2.13 0.41
C ASP A 228 -3.78 -1.91 -0.73
N LEU A 229 -4.96 -1.37 -0.44
CA LEU A 229 -5.99 -1.12 -1.45
C LEU A 229 -5.64 0.07 -2.34
N VAL A 230 -4.99 1.09 -1.78
CA VAL A 230 -4.47 2.23 -2.55
C VAL A 230 -3.38 1.76 -3.51
N GLN A 231 -2.46 0.92 -3.01
CA GLN A 231 -1.40 0.32 -3.83
C GLN A 231 -1.99 -0.51 -4.98
N MET A 232 -2.99 -1.35 -4.70
CA MET A 232 -3.66 -2.16 -5.72
C MET A 232 -4.24 -1.32 -6.87
N VAL A 233 -4.86 -0.18 -6.58
CA VAL A 233 -5.37 0.72 -7.61
C VAL A 233 -4.22 1.33 -8.43
N ILE A 234 -3.15 1.76 -7.77
CA ILE A 234 -1.95 2.28 -8.44
C ILE A 234 -1.33 1.23 -9.35
N ASP A 235 -1.24 -0.02 -8.90
CA ASP A 235 -0.71 -1.14 -9.68
C ASP A 235 -1.53 -1.38 -10.95
N VAL A 236 -2.86 -1.31 -10.89
CA VAL A 236 -3.72 -1.44 -12.09
C VAL A 236 -3.51 -0.29 -13.07
N LEU A 237 -3.40 0.95 -12.57
CA LEU A 237 -3.14 2.11 -13.42
C LEU A 237 -1.75 2.04 -14.08
N CYS A 238 -0.73 1.61 -13.33
CA CYS A 238 0.61 1.38 -13.85
C CYS A 238 0.63 0.23 -14.86
N ALA A 239 -0.08 -0.88 -14.58
CA ALA A 239 -0.22 -2.00 -15.50
C ALA A 239 -0.89 -1.59 -16.82
N TYR A 240 -1.88 -0.70 -16.78
CA TYR A 240 -2.48 -0.14 -17.99
C TYR A 240 -1.46 0.66 -18.82
N LEU A 241 -0.64 1.50 -18.18
CA LEU A 241 0.44 2.24 -18.86
C LEU A 241 1.49 1.31 -19.48
N ARG A 242 1.67 0.11 -18.93
CA ARG A 242 2.61 -0.89 -19.43
C ARG A 242 2.07 -1.76 -20.57
N MET A 243 0.80 -1.62 -20.94
CA MET A 243 0.26 -2.34 -22.10
C MET A 243 0.98 -1.91 -23.38
N PRO A 244 0.96 -2.74 -24.44
CA PRO A 244 1.61 -2.41 -25.71
C PRO A 244 1.24 -1.00 -26.18
N TYR A 245 2.25 -0.27 -26.61
CA TYR A 245 2.11 1.05 -27.20
C TYR A 245 2.33 0.94 -28.70
N GLU A 246 1.31 1.28 -29.48
CA GLU A 246 1.44 1.39 -30.93
C GLU A 246 1.85 2.83 -31.25
N PRO A 247 3.02 3.05 -31.91
CA PRO A 247 3.45 4.38 -32.27
C PRO A 247 2.49 5.01 -33.28
N ARG A 248 2.49 6.34 -33.34
CA ARG A 248 1.64 7.07 -34.29
C ARG A 248 1.94 6.57 -35.72
N PRO A 249 0.92 6.34 -36.57
CA PRO A 249 1.13 5.82 -37.94
C PRO A 249 2.06 6.68 -38.82
N ASP A 250 2.34 7.90 -38.41
CA ASP A 250 3.11 8.90 -39.15
C ASP A 250 4.54 9.07 -38.62
N GLU A 251 4.85 8.48 -37.47
CA GLU A 251 6.21 8.43 -36.94
C GLU A 251 6.94 7.25 -37.57
N PRO A 252 8.14 7.46 -38.16
CA PRO A 252 8.95 6.34 -38.58
C PRO A 252 9.25 5.50 -37.34
N SER A 253 8.74 4.27 -37.30
CA SER A 253 9.15 3.29 -36.29
C SER A 253 10.66 3.21 -36.33
N GLY A 254 11.33 3.64 -35.24
CA GLY A 254 12.78 3.60 -35.11
C GLY A 254 13.37 2.19 -35.21
N LYS A 255 12.53 1.16 -35.35
CA LYS A 255 12.92 -0.19 -35.75
C LYS A 255 12.85 -0.29 -37.28
N HIS A 256 14.01 -0.17 -37.92
CA HIS A 256 14.20 -0.55 -39.32
C HIS A 256 13.76 -2.01 -39.56
N ASP A 257 12.49 -2.21 -39.89
CA ASP A 257 12.03 -3.44 -40.52
C ASP A 257 12.31 -3.31 -42.03
N GLN A 258 13.50 -3.75 -42.45
CA GLN A 258 13.93 -3.75 -43.85
C GLN A 258 13.23 -4.83 -44.70
N SER A 259 12.08 -5.38 -44.28
CA SER A 259 11.48 -6.56 -44.90
C SER A 259 10.17 -6.31 -45.67
N ALA A 260 9.95 -5.15 -46.28
CA ALA A 260 8.88 -5.04 -47.30
C ALA A 260 9.02 -3.84 -48.25
N LEU A 261 9.94 -3.93 -49.21
CA LEU A 261 9.78 -3.20 -50.48
C LEU A 261 9.23 -4.21 -51.51
N PRO A 262 8.01 -4.06 -52.05
CA PRO A 262 7.60 -4.89 -53.17
C PRO A 262 8.44 -4.50 -54.40
N ALA A 263 9.10 -5.50 -54.99
CA ALA A 263 9.85 -5.38 -56.22
C ALA A 263 8.98 -4.81 -57.35
N ALA A 264 9.47 -3.77 -58.02
CA ALA A 264 8.87 -3.26 -59.25
C ALA A 264 9.00 -4.32 -60.35
N PHE A 265 7.87 -4.86 -60.82
CA PHE A 265 7.84 -5.69 -62.02
C PHE A 265 7.89 -4.80 -63.28
N PRO A 266 8.70 -5.13 -64.30
CA PRO A 266 8.64 -4.45 -65.59
C PRO A 266 7.51 -5.08 -66.43
N THR A 267 6.41 -4.38 -66.62
CA THR A 267 5.34 -4.82 -67.52
C THR A 267 5.60 -4.28 -68.93
N THR A 268 5.79 -5.20 -69.88
CA THR A 268 5.81 -4.90 -71.32
C THR A 268 4.44 -4.40 -71.77
N ALA A 269 4.45 -3.24 -72.44
CA ALA A 269 3.28 -2.53 -72.92
C ALA A 269 2.62 -3.21 -74.12
N VAL A 270 1.51 -3.93 -73.90
CA VAL A 270 0.46 -4.13 -74.90
C VAL A 270 -0.88 -4.23 -74.16
N ASP A 271 -1.85 -3.42 -74.58
CA ASP A 271 -3.25 -3.30 -74.15
C ASP A 271 -3.61 -2.28 -73.04
N LEU A 272 -3.15 -1.03 -73.21
CA LEU A 272 -3.22 0.08 -72.25
C LEU A 272 -4.48 0.97 -72.29
N GLY A 273 -5.50 0.59 -73.07
CA GLY A 273 -6.71 1.41 -73.25
C GLY A 273 -7.92 0.98 -72.42
N ARG A 274 -8.10 -0.33 -72.22
CA ARG A 274 -9.31 -0.90 -71.60
C ARG A 274 -9.13 -1.32 -70.13
N LEU A 275 -7.88 -1.56 -69.71
CA LEU A 275 -7.54 -1.85 -68.31
C LEU A 275 -7.38 -0.57 -67.47
N ARG A 276 -7.05 0.57 -68.08
CA ARG A 276 -6.73 1.83 -67.38
C ARG A 276 -7.93 2.47 -66.66
N GLY A 277 -9.15 2.20 -67.12
CA GLY A 277 -10.39 2.70 -66.49
C GLY A 277 -10.93 1.79 -65.38
N ILE A 278 -10.52 0.52 -65.36
CA ILE A 278 -10.85 -0.43 -64.27
C ILE A 278 -9.77 -0.34 -63.18
N GLU A 279 -8.50 -0.19 -63.56
CA GLU A 279 -7.39 0.04 -62.62
C GLU A 279 -7.50 1.38 -61.87
N SER A 280 -8.07 2.43 -62.47
CA SER A 280 -8.24 3.72 -61.79
C SER A 280 -9.30 3.67 -60.69
N ASP A 281 -10.42 2.97 -60.93
CA ASP A 281 -11.48 2.83 -59.94
C ASP A 281 -11.04 1.90 -58.80
N ASP A 282 -10.41 0.76 -59.12
CA ASP A 282 -9.84 -0.16 -58.12
C ASP A 282 -8.72 0.50 -57.28
N GLN A 283 -7.89 1.37 -57.87
CA GLN A 283 -6.85 2.08 -57.12
C GLN A 283 -7.42 3.23 -56.28
N HIS A 284 -8.46 3.91 -56.76
CA HIS A 284 -9.14 4.93 -55.96
C HIS A 284 -9.89 4.31 -54.77
N GLU A 285 -10.51 3.14 -54.94
CA GLU A 285 -11.15 2.39 -53.85
C GLU A 285 -10.11 1.93 -52.82
N LYS A 286 -9.00 1.31 -53.25
CA LYS A 286 -7.90 0.92 -52.34
C LYS A 286 -7.26 2.10 -51.61
N GLN A 287 -7.11 3.24 -52.28
CA GLN A 287 -6.61 4.46 -51.64
C GLN A 287 -7.59 5.03 -50.61
N GLN A 288 -8.89 4.94 -50.86
CA GLN A 288 -9.91 5.35 -49.91
C GLN A 288 -9.93 4.43 -48.69
N GLU A 289 -9.92 3.11 -48.90
CA GLU A 289 -9.83 2.12 -47.81
C GLU A 289 -8.59 2.33 -46.94
N ALA A 290 -7.40 2.49 -47.54
CA ALA A 290 -6.17 2.76 -46.81
C ALA A 290 -6.22 4.09 -46.02
N LYS A 291 -6.87 5.11 -46.58
CA LYS A 291 -7.04 6.41 -45.90
C LYS A 291 -8.01 6.31 -44.72
N GLU A 292 -9.08 5.53 -44.86
CA GLU A 292 -10.05 5.27 -43.78
C GLU A 292 -9.42 4.43 -42.67
N GLU A 293 -8.69 3.38 -43.01
CA GLU A 293 -7.93 2.57 -42.04
C GLU A 293 -6.90 3.41 -41.29
N ARG A 294 -6.13 4.23 -42.02
CA ARG A 294 -5.18 5.17 -41.40
C ARG A 294 -5.88 6.13 -40.45
N ARG A 295 -7.02 6.71 -40.85
CA ARG A 295 -7.81 7.61 -39.99
C ARG A 295 -8.27 6.88 -38.73
N ARG A 296 -8.73 5.64 -38.84
CA ARG A 296 -9.16 4.83 -37.70
C ARG A 296 -8.01 4.57 -36.72
N ARG A 297 -6.84 4.16 -37.21
CA ARG A 297 -5.64 3.94 -36.37
C ARG A 297 -5.18 5.21 -35.66
N VAL A 298 -5.21 6.36 -36.34
CA VAL A 298 -4.88 7.65 -35.72
C VAL A 298 -5.86 7.98 -34.60
N LEU A 299 -7.16 7.78 -34.80
CA LEU A 299 -8.16 8.02 -33.76
C LEU A 299 -8.02 7.05 -32.57
N GLU A 300 -7.74 5.78 -32.81
CA GLU A 300 -7.49 4.77 -31.77
C GLU A 300 -6.21 5.07 -30.98
N PHE A 301 -5.17 5.56 -31.67
CA PHE A 301 -3.93 6.06 -31.07
C PHE A 301 -4.20 7.27 -30.17
N GLU A 302 -4.82 8.34 -30.69
CA GLU A 302 -5.12 9.56 -29.95
C GLU A 302 -5.99 9.28 -28.73
N ALA A 303 -6.97 8.39 -28.88
CA ALA A 303 -7.82 7.91 -27.80
C ALA A 303 -7.03 7.17 -26.70
N SER A 304 -6.09 6.31 -27.08
CA SER A 304 -5.25 5.56 -26.15
C SER A 304 -4.22 6.45 -25.44
N GLN A 305 -3.62 7.38 -26.18
CA GLN A 305 -2.74 8.42 -25.67
C GLN A 305 -3.46 9.29 -24.63
N GLN A 306 -4.69 9.73 -24.91
CA GLN A 306 -5.47 10.54 -23.98
C GLN A 306 -5.72 9.83 -22.64
N VAL A 307 -5.96 8.51 -22.66
CA VAL A 307 -6.13 7.71 -21.44
C VAL A 307 -4.82 7.61 -20.65
N ARG A 308 -3.70 7.32 -21.34
CA ARG A 308 -2.35 7.23 -20.71
C ARG A 308 -1.92 8.56 -20.09
N HIS A 309 -2.09 9.68 -20.81
CA HIS A 309 -1.83 11.03 -20.29
C HIS A 309 -2.73 11.37 -19.12
N THR A 310 -3.99 10.92 -19.14
CA THR A 310 -4.92 11.14 -18.02
C THR A 310 -4.48 10.37 -16.77
N ILE A 311 -4.04 9.12 -16.91
CA ILE A 311 -3.50 8.33 -15.79
C ILE A 311 -2.27 9.03 -15.21
N THR A 312 -1.31 9.40 -16.06
CA THR A 312 -0.08 10.10 -15.64
C THR A 312 -0.40 11.41 -14.91
N ARG A 313 -1.32 12.21 -15.45
CA ARG A 313 -1.79 13.46 -14.83
C ARG A 313 -2.46 13.24 -13.47
N ILE A 314 -3.27 12.19 -13.32
CA ILE A 314 -3.91 11.88 -12.05
C ILE A 314 -2.87 11.50 -11.00
N ILE A 315 -1.91 10.64 -11.37
CA ILE A 315 -0.79 10.27 -10.50
C ILE A 315 -0.02 11.53 -10.08
N GLY A 316 0.40 12.36 -11.04
CA GLY A 316 1.12 13.61 -10.77
C GLY A 316 0.36 14.55 -9.83
N ASN A 317 -0.92 14.80 -10.10
CA ASN A 317 -1.76 15.66 -9.26
C ASN A 317 -1.86 15.15 -7.81
N ARG A 318 -1.99 13.84 -7.60
CA ARG A 318 -2.10 13.26 -6.26
C ARG A 318 -0.77 13.23 -5.51
N LEU A 319 0.34 13.16 -6.24
CA LEU A 319 1.68 13.21 -5.65
C LEU A 319 2.10 14.65 -5.27
N ARG A 320 1.61 15.67 -5.99
CA ARG A 320 1.80 17.09 -5.62
C ARG A 320 1.13 17.45 -4.30
N GLU A 321 -0.03 16.86 -4.05
CA GLU A 321 -0.81 17.06 -2.83
C GLU A 321 -0.38 16.08 -1.74
N ASP A 322 -0.65 16.40 -0.47
CA ASP A 322 -0.39 15.49 0.67
C ASP A 322 -1.49 14.42 0.76
N THR A 323 -1.42 13.44 -0.13
CA THR A 323 -2.41 12.35 -0.26
C THR A 323 -1.81 10.99 0.08
N ARG A 324 -2.67 9.98 0.25
CA ARG A 324 -2.27 8.58 0.45
C ARG A 324 -1.60 7.93 -0.76
N TRP A 325 -1.46 8.66 -1.87
CA TRP A 325 -0.68 8.23 -3.03
C TRP A 325 0.83 8.40 -2.79
N ARG A 326 1.22 9.29 -1.89
CA ARG A 326 2.60 9.36 -1.40
C ARG A 326 2.94 8.11 -0.57
N GLY A 327 4.19 7.69 -0.58
CA GLY A 327 4.59 6.45 0.13
C GLY A 327 4.34 5.17 -0.65
N LYS A 328 3.86 5.24 -1.90
CA LYS A 328 3.46 4.08 -2.72
C LYS A 328 4.51 3.69 -3.73
N ASP A 329 4.46 2.43 -4.14
CA ASP A 329 5.31 1.91 -5.20
C ASP A 329 4.71 2.25 -6.56
N TYR A 330 5.56 2.69 -7.50
CA TYR A 330 5.17 3.04 -8.87
C TYR A 330 6.04 2.26 -9.85
N ASP A 331 5.40 1.45 -10.68
CA ASP A 331 6.07 0.59 -11.66
C ASP A 331 5.73 1.02 -13.09
N PHE A 332 6.57 1.88 -13.65
CA PHE A 332 6.55 2.32 -15.04
C PHE A 332 7.52 1.51 -15.92
N THR A 333 7.84 0.26 -15.54
CA THR A 333 8.77 -0.57 -16.30
C THR A 333 8.29 -0.78 -17.73
N GLY A 334 9.10 -0.41 -18.72
CA GLY A 334 8.77 -0.57 -20.15
C GLY A 334 7.66 0.35 -20.66
N VAL A 335 7.27 1.38 -19.91
CA VAL A 335 6.27 2.35 -20.37
C VAL A 335 6.90 3.27 -21.42
N VAL A 336 6.18 3.47 -22.53
CA VAL A 336 6.49 4.53 -23.51
C VAL A 336 5.82 5.82 -23.05
N PHE A 337 6.61 6.83 -22.72
CA PHE A 337 6.17 8.17 -22.41
C PHE A 337 6.32 9.06 -23.66
N ASP A 338 5.17 9.45 -24.20
CA ASP A 338 5.00 10.39 -25.32
C ASP A 338 4.50 11.78 -24.83
N GLY A 339 4.58 12.01 -23.52
CA GLY A 339 4.11 13.20 -22.84
C GLY A 339 3.72 12.92 -21.39
N GLY A 340 3.94 13.89 -20.50
CA GLY A 340 3.55 13.75 -19.10
C GLY A 340 3.96 14.94 -18.26
N ASP A 341 3.14 15.27 -17.27
CA ASP A 341 3.47 16.31 -16.31
C ASP A 341 3.43 15.74 -14.89
N LEU A 342 4.63 15.52 -14.36
CA LEU A 342 4.93 15.08 -13.00
C LEU A 342 5.76 16.16 -12.26
N ALA A 343 5.77 17.40 -12.76
CA ALA A 343 6.48 18.50 -12.12
C ALA A 343 5.94 18.74 -10.71
N GLY A 344 6.80 18.89 -9.71
CA GLY A 344 6.40 19.05 -8.31
C GLY A 344 5.78 17.80 -7.66
N ALA A 345 5.84 16.63 -8.29
CA ALA A 345 5.35 15.39 -7.69
C ALA A 345 6.30 14.91 -6.57
N HIS A 346 5.76 14.45 -5.44
CA HIS A 346 6.54 13.91 -4.33
C HIS A 346 6.49 12.38 -4.32
N PHE A 347 7.51 11.75 -4.89
CA PHE A 347 7.76 10.32 -4.85
C PHE A 347 8.48 9.94 -3.55
N SER A 348 7.73 9.92 -2.44
CA SER A 348 8.31 9.62 -1.13
C SER A 348 8.09 8.17 -0.70
N GLY A 349 9.03 7.61 0.06
CA GLY A 349 8.94 6.30 0.73
C GLY A 349 9.00 5.05 -0.15
N GLY A 350 8.13 4.94 -1.16
CA GLY A 350 8.01 3.75 -2.03
C GLY A 350 9.13 3.62 -3.07
N ARG A 351 9.13 2.51 -3.80
CA ARG A 351 9.98 2.25 -4.97
C ARG A 351 9.36 2.89 -6.20
N VAL A 352 10.18 3.56 -7.01
CA VAL A 352 9.78 4.07 -8.32
C VAL A 352 10.67 3.45 -9.39
N SER A 353 10.08 2.68 -10.30
CA SER A 353 10.81 2.09 -11.42
C SER A 353 10.32 2.67 -12.74
N PHE A 354 11.27 3.15 -13.53
CA PHE A 354 11.19 3.50 -14.94
C PHE A 354 12.12 2.59 -15.75
N ASP A 355 12.38 1.38 -15.26
CA ASP A 355 13.32 0.47 -15.91
C ASP A 355 12.84 0.14 -17.32
N TRP A 356 13.73 0.24 -18.30
CA TRP A 356 13.39 0.04 -19.72
C TRP A 356 12.27 0.95 -20.25
N ALA A 357 11.91 2.02 -19.55
CA ALA A 357 10.96 3.01 -20.05
C ALA A 357 11.56 3.73 -21.27
N GLU A 358 10.71 4.11 -22.21
CA GLU A 358 11.10 4.82 -23.43
C GLU A 358 10.49 6.22 -23.41
N PHE A 359 11.35 7.24 -23.53
CA PHE A 359 10.98 8.64 -23.70
C PHE A 359 11.26 8.99 -25.16
N SER A 360 10.29 8.66 -26.02
CA SER A 360 10.45 8.68 -27.48
C SER A 360 10.03 10.01 -28.10
N SER A 361 9.05 10.69 -27.51
CA SER A 361 8.51 11.94 -28.05
C SER A 361 7.77 12.74 -26.97
N GLY A 362 7.35 13.96 -27.32
CA GLY A 362 6.62 14.83 -26.40
C GLY A 362 7.50 15.47 -25.32
N LYS A 363 6.86 15.99 -24.28
CA LYS A 363 7.55 16.63 -23.15
C LYS A 363 7.15 15.93 -21.87
N VAL A 364 8.13 15.47 -21.11
CA VAL A 364 7.93 14.86 -19.80
C VAL A 364 8.62 15.71 -18.75
N PHE A 365 7.82 16.30 -17.87
CA PHE A 365 8.32 17.19 -16.84
C PHE A 365 8.35 16.50 -15.48
N PHE A 366 9.53 16.44 -14.89
CA PHE A 366 9.80 16.12 -13.49
C PHE A 366 10.39 17.34 -12.77
N SER A 367 10.32 18.53 -13.36
CA SER A 367 10.90 19.74 -12.75
C SER A 367 10.30 19.98 -11.36
N TRP A 368 11.13 20.32 -10.37
CA TRP A 368 10.71 20.46 -8.96
C TRP A 368 10.15 19.19 -8.30
N ALA A 369 10.22 18.02 -8.94
CA ALA A 369 9.79 16.77 -8.31
C ALA A 369 10.74 16.38 -7.18
N GLU A 370 10.19 15.79 -6.13
CA GLU A 370 10.96 15.28 -4.99
C GLU A 370 10.94 13.76 -5.01
N PHE A 371 12.12 13.16 -5.06
CA PHE A 371 12.35 11.73 -4.98
C PHE A 371 13.00 11.40 -3.64
N SER A 372 12.19 11.41 -2.58
CA SER A 372 12.62 11.27 -1.19
C SER A 372 12.16 9.94 -0.58
N GLY A 373 12.83 8.84 -0.92
CA GLY A 373 12.32 7.52 -0.54
C GLY A 373 13.21 6.34 -0.86
N GLY A 374 12.55 5.24 -1.24
CA GLY A 374 13.18 3.98 -1.60
C GLY A 374 14.04 4.05 -2.86
N LEU A 375 14.10 2.93 -3.58
CA LEU A 375 14.85 2.83 -4.84
C LEU A 375 14.15 3.62 -5.95
N VAL A 376 14.86 4.52 -6.62
CA VAL A 376 14.44 5.13 -7.89
C VAL A 376 15.32 4.60 -9.00
N SER A 377 14.72 3.93 -9.99
CA SER A 377 15.45 3.22 -11.02
C SER A 377 15.00 3.62 -12.41
N PHE A 378 15.94 3.99 -13.27
CA PHE A 378 15.81 4.25 -14.70
C PHE A 378 16.74 3.28 -15.46
N PHE A 379 16.88 2.05 -14.95
CA PHE A 379 17.84 1.10 -15.48
C PHE A 379 17.46 0.73 -16.92
N GLY A 380 18.38 0.92 -17.86
CA GLY A 380 18.12 0.63 -19.28
C GLY A 380 17.05 1.50 -19.93
N ALA A 381 16.62 2.60 -19.29
CA ALA A 381 15.68 3.53 -19.90
C ALA A 381 16.28 4.21 -21.14
N GLU A 382 15.46 4.51 -22.12
CA GLU A 382 15.86 5.11 -23.39
C GLU A 382 15.25 6.50 -23.55
N PHE A 383 16.11 7.50 -23.78
CA PHE A 383 15.77 8.89 -24.02
C PHE A 383 16.10 9.23 -25.48
N SER A 384 15.23 8.76 -26.37
CA SER A 384 15.41 8.81 -27.82
C SER A 384 14.72 9.98 -28.50
N GLY A 385 13.84 10.72 -27.81
CA GLY A 385 13.27 11.94 -28.37
C GLY A 385 12.40 12.74 -27.40
N GLY A 386 12.13 14.00 -27.76
CA GLY A 386 11.41 14.92 -26.89
C GLY A 386 12.28 15.58 -25.82
N LEU A 387 11.63 16.27 -24.89
CA LEU A 387 12.27 16.96 -23.75
C LEU A 387 11.90 16.24 -22.46
N VAL A 388 12.90 15.78 -21.70
CA VAL A 388 12.72 15.31 -20.33
C VAL A 388 13.46 16.24 -19.37
N SER A 389 12.72 17.00 -18.57
CA SER A 389 13.33 17.95 -17.61
C SER A 389 13.16 17.44 -16.19
N PHE A 390 14.28 17.28 -15.50
CA PHE A 390 14.43 17.10 -14.06
C PHE A 390 14.92 18.40 -13.37
N ASP A 391 14.80 19.54 -14.04
CA ASP A 391 15.32 20.81 -13.54
C ASP A 391 14.76 21.13 -12.16
N TRP A 392 15.66 21.51 -11.23
CA TRP A 392 15.30 21.78 -9.83
C TRP A 392 14.61 20.62 -9.09
N ALA A 393 14.67 19.40 -9.62
CA ALA A 393 14.24 18.22 -8.88
C ALA A 393 15.19 17.93 -7.72
N GLU A 394 14.68 17.26 -6.69
CA GLU A 394 15.46 16.81 -5.54
C GLU A 394 15.48 15.28 -5.51
N PHE A 395 16.67 14.70 -5.51
CA PHE A 395 16.90 13.27 -5.33
C PHE A 395 17.54 13.04 -3.96
N SER A 396 16.70 12.87 -2.94
CA SER A 396 17.12 12.61 -1.55
C SER A 396 16.95 11.16 -1.09
N GLY A 397 16.43 10.28 -1.97
CA GLY A 397 16.25 8.84 -1.73
C GLY A 397 17.55 8.01 -1.63
N GLY A 398 17.43 6.74 -1.27
CA GLY A 398 18.58 5.89 -0.93
C GLY A 398 19.48 5.47 -2.10
N LEU A 399 18.90 5.09 -3.24
CA LEU A 399 19.62 4.73 -4.46
C LEU A 399 18.86 5.24 -5.67
N VAL A 400 19.54 6.03 -6.50
CA VAL A 400 19.04 6.50 -7.79
C VAL A 400 19.93 5.91 -8.87
N THR A 401 19.38 5.20 -9.85
CA THR A 401 20.19 4.57 -10.90
C THR A 401 19.66 4.88 -12.28
N PHE A 402 20.53 5.36 -13.15
CA PHE A 402 20.40 5.50 -14.60
C PHE A 402 21.35 4.52 -15.31
N ALA A 403 21.78 3.46 -14.62
CA ALA A 403 22.73 2.52 -15.20
C ALA A 403 22.18 1.89 -16.48
N LYS A 404 23.02 1.79 -17.52
CA LYS A 404 22.65 1.36 -18.89
C LYS A 404 21.59 2.20 -19.60
N ALA A 405 21.22 3.37 -19.07
CA ALA A 405 20.32 4.27 -19.77
C ALA A 405 20.98 4.80 -21.06
N LYS A 406 20.17 5.05 -22.08
CA LYS A 406 20.62 5.59 -23.37
C LYS A 406 20.07 6.99 -23.58
N PHE A 407 20.95 7.94 -23.84
CA PHE A 407 20.64 9.34 -24.12
C PHE A 407 21.12 9.65 -25.54
N SER A 408 20.23 9.48 -26.52
CA SER A 408 20.56 9.59 -27.95
C SER A 408 20.13 10.92 -28.55
N ASP A 409 18.85 11.09 -28.89
CA ASP A 409 18.38 12.32 -29.57
C ASP A 409 17.48 13.22 -28.69
N GLY A 410 17.03 12.72 -27.54
CA GLY A 410 16.23 13.46 -26.57
C GLY A 410 17.04 14.51 -25.80
N GLU A 411 16.42 15.65 -25.50
CA GLU A 411 16.98 16.65 -24.60
C GLU A 411 16.66 16.26 -23.15
N VAL A 412 17.69 16.06 -22.32
CA VAL A 412 17.52 15.69 -20.91
C VAL A 412 18.22 16.70 -20.01
N LEU A 413 17.43 17.44 -19.23
CA LEU A 413 17.92 18.54 -18.41
C LEU A 413 17.88 18.18 -16.92
N PHE A 414 19.01 18.34 -16.24
CA PHE A 414 19.18 18.20 -14.79
C PHE A 414 19.67 19.53 -14.19
N ASP A 415 19.25 20.66 -14.77
CA ASP A 415 19.78 21.96 -14.39
C ASP A 415 19.24 22.36 -13.01
N GLY A 416 20.14 22.71 -12.10
CA GLY A 416 19.77 23.02 -10.71
C GLY A 416 19.22 21.85 -9.91
N THR A 417 19.29 20.61 -10.42
CA THR A 417 18.86 19.41 -9.69
C THR A 417 19.76 19.20 -8.46
N GLU A 418 19.17 18.89 -7.32
CA GLU A 418 19.90 18.52 -6.11
C GLU A 418 19.93 17.00 -5.94
N PHE A 419 21.13 16.43 -5.87
CA PHE A 419 21.38 15.04 -5.51
C PHE A 419 21.91 14.98 -4.06
N SER A 420 20.98 15.06 -3.11
CA SER A 420 21.27 15.05 -1.66
C SER A 420 21.16 13.66 -1.02
N GLY A 421 20.61 12.69 -1.76
CA GLY A 421 20.34 11.32 -1.32
C GLY A 421 21.58 10.43 -1.27
N GLY A 422 21.38 9.12 -1.34
CA GLY A 422 22.47 8.14 -1.31
C GLY A 422 23.30 8.11 -2.60
N THR A 423 23.51 6.93 -3.18
CA THR A 423 24.37 6.79 -4.37
C THR A 423 23.55 7.05 -5.64
N VAL A 424 24.11 7.80 -6.59
CA VAL A 424 23.55 8.01 -7.93
C VAL A 424 24.44 7.31 -8.96
N LEU A 425 23.88 6.38 -9.74
CA LEU A 425 24.65 5.55 -10.66
C LEU A 425 24.28 5.82 -12.12
N PHE A 426 25.24 6.27 -12.92
CA PHE A 426 25.16 6.38 -14.37
C PHE A 426 26.05 5.34 -15.07
N SER A 427 26.39 4.25 -14.36
CA SER A 427 27.33 3.26 -14.87
C SER A 427 26.82 2.62 -16.17
N TRP A 428 27.69 2.51 -17.17
CA TRP A 428 27.34 1.98 -18.50
C TRP A 428 26.28 2.77 -19.27
N ALA A 429 25.97 4.00 -18.86
CA ALA A 429 25.06 4.86 -19.62
C ALA A 429 25.73 5.36 -20.91
N GLU A 430 24.93 5.48 -21.97
CA GLU A 430 25.39 5.93 -23.29
C GLU A 430 24.89 7.36 -23.54
N PHE A 431 25.80 8.30 -23.74
CA PHE A 431 25.53 9.71 -24.00
C PHE A 431 25.92 10.05 -25.44
N SER A 432 25.11 9.61 -26.40
CA SER A 432 25.36 9.85 -27.83
C SER A 432 24.77 11.18 -28.31
N GLY A 433 23.91 11.83 -27.52
CA GLY A 433 23.33 13.16 -27.80
C GLY A 433 24.06 14.33 -27.16
N GLU A 434 24.10 15.47 -27.89
CA GLU A 434 24.70 16.73 -27.41
C GLU A 434 23.82 17.51 -26.40
N ARG A 435 22.65 16.99 -26.02
CA ARG A 435 21.60 17.76 -25.31
C ARG A 435 21.34 17.29 -23.88
N MET A 436 22.38 16.90 -23.16
CA MET A 436 22.29 16.65 -21.73
C MET A 436 23.03 17.71 -20.93
N SER A 437 22.34 18.28 -19.93
CA SER A 437 22.87 19.37 -19.10
C SER A 437 22.70 19.07 -17.62
N PHE A 438 23.76 19.35 -16.85
CA PHE A 438 23.79 19.34 -15.38
C PHE A 438 24.20 20.73 -14.86
N ASP A 439 23.85 21.79 -15.58
CA ASP A 439 24.29 23.14 -15.21
C ASP A 439 23.72 23.50 -13.83
N ARG A 440 24.61 23.89 -12.91
CA ARG A 440 24.27 24.20 -11.51
C ARG A 440 23.65 23.04 -10.73
N ALA A 441 23.79 21.79 -11.17
CA ALA A 441 23.40 20.64 -10.36
C ALA A 441 24.25 20.58 -9.08
N GLU A 442 23.64 20.23 -7.96
CA GLU A 442 24.31 20.13 -6.66
C GLU A 442 24.44 18.67 -6.22
N PHE A 443 25.66 18.25 -5.88
CA PHE A 443 25.96 16.89 -5.42
C PHE A 443 26.27 16.90 -3.90
N SER A 444 25.26 17.25 -3.10
CA SER A 444 25.35 17.40 -1.64
C SER A 444 25.23 16.08 -0.85
N GLY A 445 24.79 15.00 -1.52
CA GLY A 445 24.56 13.67 -0.97
C GLY A 445 25.74 12.69 -1.10
N GLY A 446 25.43 11.43 -1.44
CA GLY A 446 26.39 10.35 -1.64
C GLY A 446 27.19 10.46 -2.95
N GLN A 447 27.81 9.36 -3.38
CA GLN A 447 28.61 9.34 -4.61
C GLN A 447 27.74 9.35 -5.86
N VAL A 448 28.15 10.11 -6.87
CA VAL A 448 27.66 10.04 -8.25
C VAL A 448 28.72 9.36 -9.11
N VAL A 449 28.36 8.23 -9.72
CA VAL A 449 29.30 7.33 -10.39
C VAL A 449 28.95 7.15 -11.86
N PHE A 450 29.87 7.54 -12.75
CA PHE A 450 29.74 7.42 -14.22
C PHE A 450 30.63 6.30 -14.80
N ASP A 451 31.01 5.31 -14.00
CA ASP A 451 31.93 4.24 -14.44
C ASP A 451 31.44 3.52 -15.70
N ASN A 452 32.32 3.42 -16.70
CA ASN A 452 32.03 2.84 -18.02
C ASN A 452 30.92 3.55 -18.80
N ALA A 453 30.52 4.77 -18.44
CA ALA A 453 29.72 5.60 -19.32
C ALA A 453 30.47 5.90 -20.62
N SER A 454 29.76 6.06 -21.74
CA SER A 454 30.33 6.34 -23.07
C SER A 454 29.70 7.54 -23.75
N GLY A 455 30.37 8.11 -24.74
CA GLY A 455 29.86 9.23 -25.54
C GLY A 455 30.38 10.61 -25.10
N THR A 456 29.63 11.67 -25.40
CA THR A 456 30.02 13.06 -25.08
C THR A 456 29.81 13.36 -23.60
N CYS A 457 30.79 13.99 -22.94
CA CYS A 457 30.65 14.42 -21.56
C CYS A 457 29.54 15.48 -21.44
N PRO A 458 28.51 15.28 -20.60
CA PRO A 458 27.46 16.26 -20.39
C PRO A 458 27.98 17.61 -19.88
N LYS A 459 27.29 18.69 -20.24
CA LYS A 459 27.60 20.04 -19.76
C LYS A 459 27.39 20.13 -18.24
N GLY A 460 28.18 20.95 -17.56
CA GLY A 460 28.12 21.14 -16.10
C GLY A 460 28.91 20.13 -15.27
N LEU A 461 29.18 18.92 -15.80
CA LEU A 461 29.95 17.90 -15.07
C LEU A 461 31.47 18.14 -15.07
N LEU A 462 32.01 18.79 -16.09
CA LEU A 462 33.44 19.10 -16.16
C LEU A 462 33.87 20.09 -15.07
N GLU A 463 32.98 20.98 -14.64
CA GLU A 463 33.24 21.93 -13.55
C GLU A 463 33.30 21.25 -12.18
N GLU A 464 32.73 20.06 -12.05
CA GLU A 464 32.71 19.24 -10.84
C GLU A 464 33.89 18.24 -10.77
N MET A 465 34.79 18.25 -11.77
CA MET A 465 35.98 17.41 -11.79
C MET A 465 36.86 17.62 -10.55
N GLY A 466 37.30 16.49 -9.96
CA GLY A 466 38.17 16.49 -8.79
C GLY A 466 37.45 16.63 -7.45
N ARG A 467 36.12 16.81 -7.44
CA ARG A 467 35.34 16.68 -6.22
C ARG A 467 35.22 15.21 -5.82
N PRO A 468 35.40 14.86 -4.53
CA PRO A 468 35.48 13.47 -4.08
C PRO A 468 34.20 12.66 -4.26
N ARG A 469 33.09 13.31 -4.64
CA ARG A 469 31.77 12.70 -4.75
C ARG A 469 31.36 12.40 -6.19
N VAL A 470 32.06 12.92 -7.19
CA VAL A 470 31.75 12.65 -8.61
C VAL A 470 32.88 11.81 -9.21
N VAL A 471 32.55 10.60 -9.65
CA VAL A 471 33.49 9.67 -10.29
C VAL A 471 33.21 9.65 -11.80
N LEU A 472 34.16 10.18 -12.58
CA LEU A 472 34.05 10.26 -14.05
C LEU A 472 34.93 9.23 -14.76
N PRO A 473 34.48 8.66 -15.90
CA PRO A 473 35.26 7.73 -16.69
C PRO A 473 36.52 8.40 -17.25
N GLU A 474 37.59 7.61 -17.40
CA GLU A 474 38.91 8.12 -17.81
C GLU A 474 38.91 8.88 -19.15
N GLN A 475 38.09 8.45 -20.10
CA GLN A 475 38.02 9.07 -21.42
C GLN A 475 37.54 10.53 -21.37
N TRP A 476 36.63 10.88 -20.44
CA TRP A 476 36.15 12.26 -20.28
C TRP A 476 37.19 13.13 -19.57
N ARG A 477 37.93 12.54 -18.61
CA ARG A 477 39.06 13.22 -17.96
C ARG A 477 40.20 13.53 -18.94
N ARG A 478 40.53 12.60 -19.85
CA ARG A 478 41.55 12.85 -20.88
C ARG A 478 41.11 13.92 -21.88
N ALA A 479 39.83 13.95 -22.26
CA ALA A 479 39.31 14.94 -23.20
C ALA A 479 39.36 16.37 -22.65
N SER A 480 39.23 16.57 -21.33
CA SER A 480 39.39 17.88 -20.70
C SER A 480 40.85 18.30 -20.57
N ASP A 481 41.76 17.36 -20.30
CA ASP A 481 43.19 17.66 -20.12
C ASP A 481 43.87 17.97 -21.47
N GLY A 482 43.37 17.38 -22.56
CA GLY A 482 43.92 17.54 -23.91
C GLY A 482 43.56 18.84 -24.65
N SER A 483 42.71 19.71 -24.10
CA SER A 483 42.42 21.03 -24.70
C SER A 483 43.43 22.13 -24.34
N GLY A 484 44.55 21.78 -23.69
CA GLY A 484 45.59 22.71 -23.24
C GLY A 484 46.97 22.53 -23.88
N GLU A 485 47.21 21.48 -24.65
CA GLU A 485 48.52 21.24 -25.29
C GLU A 485 48.32 20.88 -26.77
N GLU A 486 48.23 21.92 -27.61
CA GLU A 486 48.79 21.82 -28.96
C GLU A 486 50.27 21.48 -28.78
N GLU A 487 50.57 20.19 -28.79
CA GLU A 487 51.93 19.67 -28.92
C GLU A 487 52.44 20.21 -30.27
N ALA A 488 53.19 21.31 -30.19
CA ALA A 488 53.95 21.83 -31.30
C ALA A 488 54.95 20.75 -31.71
N SER A 489 54.54 19.91 -32.65
CA SER A 489 55.40 19.00 -33.38
C SER A 489 56.42 19.85 -34.16
N GLU A 490 57.54 20.19 -33.53
CA GLU A 490 58.75 20.63 -34.20
C GLU A 490 59.11 19.58 -35.26
N MET A 491 58.83 19.90 -36.52
CA MET A 491 59.37 19.17 -37.66
C MET A 491 60.88 19.39 -37.70
N PRO A 492 61.72 18.33 -37.72
CA PRO A 492 63.14 18.50 -37.97
C PRO A 492 63.32 18.81 -39.46
N THR A 493 63.67 20.06 -39.77
CA THR A 493 64.21 20.44 -41.06
C THR A 493 65.63 19.88 -41.18
N ASP A 494 65.77 18.76 -41.86
CA ASP A 494 67.06 18.30 -42.37
C ASP A 494 66.92 18.07 -43.88
N VAL A 495 67.39 19.06 -44.65
CA VAL A 495 67.55 18.99 -46.11
C VAL A 495 69.05 18.83 -46.34
N PRO A 496 69.54 17.71 -46.91
CA PRO A 496 70.91 17.64 -47.37
C PRO A 496 71.04 18.30 -48.74
N ASP A 497 71.98 19.24 -48.82
CA ASP A 497 72.50 19.82 -50.07
C ASP A 497 72.97 18.72 -51.03
N HIS A 498 72.45 18.71 -52.26
CA HIS A 498 73.16 18.27 -53.47
C HIS A 498 72.60 18.94 -54.73
#